data_AF-A0A937C973-F1
#
_entry.id   AF-A0A937C973-F1
#
_cell.length_a   1.000
_cell.length_b   1.000
_cell.length_c   1.000
_cell.angle_alpha   90.00
_cell.angle_beta   90.00
_cell.angle_gamma   90.00
#
_symmetry.space_group_name_H-M   'P 1'
#
loop_
_entity.id
_entity.type
_entity.pdbx_description
1 polymer ?
#
loop_
_entity_poly.entity_id
_entity_poly.type
_entity_poly.pdbx_seq_one_letter_code
_entity_poly.pdbx_strand_id
1 'polypeptide(L)'
;MKDYTIDGFNGLGKEQPVLGFVATVCLLSLTGIPLTAGFSAKFYMLLAAVNSGKFLWLVIVAVLMAAVSAYYYFRVIQAIYFKPAPGNQ
;
A
#
# COMPACT_ATOMS: atom_id res chain seq x y z
N MET A 1 0.76 -5.13 22.89
CA MET A 1 1.11 -5.35 21.47
C MET A 1 0.87 -6.83 21.10
N LYS A 2 -0.39 -7.29 21.10
CA LYS A 2 -0.73 -8.68 20.73
C LYS A 2 -1.88 -8.72 19.73
N ASP A 3 -2.02 -7.65 18.97
CA ASP A 3 -3.04 -7.45 17.95
C ASP A 3 -2.33 -7.26 16.61
N TYR A 4 -2.10 -8.38 15.91
CA TYR A 4 -1.51 -8.39 14.56
C TYR A 4 -2.55 -8.12 13.46
N THR A 5 -3.78 -7.84 13.86
CA THR A 5 -4.89 -7.50 12.96
C THR A 5 -4.79 -6.02 12.56
N ILE A 6 -5.44 -5.65 11.47
CA ILE A 6 -5.61 -4.25 11.03
C ILE A 6 -6.05 -3.33 12.18
N ASP A 7 -6.75 -3.87 13.18
CA ASP A 7 -7.17 -3.13 14.36
C ASP A 7 -6.03 -2.65 15.28
N GLY A 8 -4.85 -3.26 15.20
CA GLY A 8 -3.64 -2.77 15.89
C GLY A 8 -3.08 -1.48 15.29
N PHE A 9 -3.48 -1.12 14.07
CA PHE A 9 -3.12 0.16 13.44
C PHE A 9 -4.17 1.25 13.69
N ASN A 10 -5.28 0.94 14.37
CA ASN A 10 -6.36 1.90 14.61
C ASN A 10 -5.90 3.07 15.47
N GLY A 11 -6.13 4.30 15.00
CA GLY A 11 -5.83 5.51 15.76
C GLY A 11 -4.33 5.82 15.90
N LEU A 12 -3.45 5.06 15.25
CA LEU A 12 -2.00 5.30 15.25
C LEU A 12 -1.65 6.71 14.76
N GLY A 13 -2.41 7.25 13.80
CA GLY A 13 -2.23 8.61 13.32
C GLY A 13 -2.57 9.70 14.36
N LYS A 14 -3.43 9.39 15.35
CA LYS A 14 -3.77 10.31 16.45
C LYS A 14 -2.80 10.20 17.62
N GLU A 15 -2.36 8.99 17.98
CA GLU A 15 -1.42 8.79 19.10
C GLU A 15 0.01 9.15 18.73
N GLN A 16 0.46 8.76 17.53
CA GLN A 16 1.82 8.98 17.07
C GLN A 16 1.82 9.47 15.60
N PRO A 17 1.59 10.78 15.37
CA PRO A 17 1.36 11.33 14.03
C PRO A 17 2.56 11.13 13.09
N VAL A 18 3.79 11.17 13.61
CA VAL A 18 5.01 10.93 12.81
C VAL A 18 5.06 9.49 12.30
N LEU A 19 4.78 8.51 13.17
CA LEU A 19 4.75 7.09 12.82
C LEU A 19 3.60 6.78 11.84
N GLY A 20 2.41 7.35 12.07
CA GLY A 20 1.28 7.24 11.14
C GLY A 20 1.59 7.82 9.75
N PHE A 21 2.28 8.97 9.69
CA PHE A 21 2.69 9.58 8.43
C PHE A 21 3.72 8.73 7.68
N VAL A 22 4.79 8.27 8.35
CA VAL A 22 5.82 7.42 7.73
C VAL A 22 5.21 6.10 7.24
N ALA A 23 4.36 5.46 8.05
CA ALA A 23 3.66 4.24 7.65
C ALA A 23 2.80 4.47 6.40
N THR A 24 2.11 5.61 6.33
CA THR A 24 1.30 6.00 5.18
C THR A 24 2.15 6.23 3.93
N VAL A 25 3.25 6.98 4.03
CA VAL A 25 4.18 7.19 2.90
C VAL A 25 4.76 5.86 2.41
N CYS A 26 5.16 4.97 3.31
CA CYS A 26 5.63 3.63 2.97
C CYS A 26 4.54 2.80 2.26
N LEU A 27 3.30 2.81 2.76
CA LEU A 27 2.17 2.09 2.15
C LEU A 27 1.80 2.65 0.77
N LEU A 28 1.80 3.98 0.62
CA LEU A 28 1.58 4.63 -0.67
C LEU A 28 2.69 4.27 -1.67
N SER A 29 3.94 4.19 -1.20
CA SER A 29 5.07 3.73 -2.01
C SER A 29 4.94 2.28 -2.44
N LEU A 30 4.54 1.39 -1.53
CA LEU A 30 4.33 -0.02 -1.83
C LEU A 30 3.15 -0.25 -2.80
N THR A 31 2.11 0.57 -2.67
CA THR A 31 0.96 0.62 -3.59
C THR A 31 1.43 0.92 -5.01
N GLY A 32 2.39 1.83 -5.15
CA GLY A 32 2.89 2.26 -6.45
C GLY A 32 1.96 3.29 -7.08
N ILE A 33 1.60 4.32 -6.33
CA ILE A 33 0.96 5.53 -6.88
C ILE A 33 2.00 6.25 -7.74
N PRO A 34 1.66 6.84 -8.90
CA PRO A 34 2.61 7.46 -9.85
C PRO A 34 3.57 8.49 -9.24
N LEU A 35 3.27 9.04 -8.05
CA LEU A 35 4.14 9.94 -7.30
C LEU A 35 5.19 9.24 -6.41
N THR A 36 5.23 7.91 -6.38
CA THR A 36 5.98 7.13 -5.39
C THR A 36 6.98 6.16 -6.01
N ALA A 37 8.07 5.88 -5.30
CA ALA A 37 9.19 5.07 -5.82
C ALA A 37 8.78 3.65 -6.26
N GLY A 38 7.78 3.04 -5.62
CA GLY A 38 7.31 1.71 -6.00
C GLY A 38 6.54 1.65 -7.33
N PHE A 39 6.00 2.77 -7.83
CA PHE A 39 5.42 2.81 -9.17
C PHE A 39 6.49 2.70 -10.24
N SER A 40 7.57 3.47 -10.11
CA SER A 40 8.68 3.46 -11.07
C SER A 40 9.25 2.06 -11.24
N ALA A 41 9.47 1.32 -10.15
CA ALA A 41 9.96 -0.06 -10.21
C ALA A 41 9.03 -0.99 -11.01
N LYS A 42 7.72 -0.98 -10.70
CA LYS A 42 6.74 -1.79 -11.43
C LYS A 42 6.62 -1.35 -12.89
N PHE A 43 6.63 -0.05 -13.16
CA PHE A 43 6.53 0.49 -14.51
C PHE A 43 7.72 0.06 -15.39
N TYR A 44 8.96 0.18 -14.91
CA TYR A 44 10.14 -0.29 -15.64
C TYR A 44 10.12 -1.81 -15.87
N MET A 45 9.71 -2.59 -14.86
CA MET A 45 9.55 -4.04 -15.00
C MET A 45 8.52 -4.39 -16.09
N LEU A 46 7.35 -3.74 -16.08
CA LEU A 46 6.30 -3.97 -17.07
C LEU A 46 6.75 -3.51 -18.47
N LEU A 47 7.45 -2.37 -18.56
CA LEU A 47 8.03 -1.88 -19.82
C LEU A 47 9.02 -2.88 -20.42
N ALA A 48 9.87 -3.49 -19.60
CA ALA A 48 10.81 -4.53 -20.04
C ALA A 48 10.08 -5.82 -20.48
N ALA A 49 9.01 -6.20 -19.78
CA ALA A 49 8.20 -7.35 -20.12
C ALA A 49 7.41 -7.16 -21.43
N VAL A 50 6.89 -5.95 -21.69
CA VAL A 50 6.24 -5.57 -22.94
C VAL A 50 7.25 -5.55 -24.09
N ASN A 51 8.42 -4.93 -23.91
CA ASN A 51 9.47 -4.90 -24.94
C ASN A 51 9.98 -6.31 -25.31
N SER A 52 9.96 -7.25 -24.37
CA SER A 52 10.32 -8.65 -24.63
C SER A 52 9.28 -9.40 -25.47
N GLY A 53 8.06 -8.86 -25.62
CA GLY A 53 6.99 -9.35 -26.51
C GLY A 53 6.35 -10.69 -26.16
N LYS A 54 7.01 -11.55 -25.38
CA LYS A 54 6.56 -12.91 -25.04
C LYS A 54 5.69 -13.00 -23.78
N PHE A 55 5.68 -11.95 -22.96
CA PHE A 55 5.16 -12.00 -21.58
C PHE A 55 3.94 -11.11 -21.35
N LEU A 56 3.16 -10.78 -22.39
CA LEU A 56 1.99 -9.89 -22.27
C LEU A 56 0.96 -10.37 -21.24
N TRP A 57 0.76 -11.69 -21.11
CA TRP A 57 -0.12 -12.25 -20.09
C TRP A 57 0.36 -11.92 -18.66
N LEU A 58 1.68 -11.97 -18.40
CA LEU A 58 2.25 -11.62 -17.09
C LEU A 58 2.04 -10.13 -16.77
N VAL A 59 2.09 -9.25 -17.78
CA VAL A 59 1.79 -7.83 -17.62
C VAL A 59 0.36 -7.63 -17.12
N ILE A 60 -0.61 -8.30 -17.75
CA ILE A 60 -2.04 -8.22 -17.36
C ILE A 60 -2.22 -8.72 -15.92
N VAL A 61 -1.67 -9.89 -15.58
CA VAL A 61 -1.75 -10.45 -14.22
C VAL A 61 -1.09 -9.53 -13.19
N ALA A 62 0.07 -8.95 -13.51
CA ALA A 62 0.78 -8.04 -12.63
C ALA A 62 -0.01 -6.76 -12.36
N VAL A 63 -0.66 -6.19 -13.37
CA VAL A 63 -1.52 -5.01 -13.22
C VAL A 63 -2.76 -5.32 -12.36
N LEU A 64 -3.39 -6.47 -12.58
CA LEU A 64 -4.53 -6.91 -11.76
C LEU A 64 -4.14 -7.11 -10.29
N MET A 65 -3.01 -7.79 -10.04
CA MET A 65 -2.49 -7.96 -8.68
C MET A 65 -2.14 -6.63 -8.03
N ALA A 66 -1.55 -5.68 -8.78
CA ALA A 66 -1.27 -4.35 -8.27
C ALA A 66 -2.55 -3.60 -7.86
N ALA A 67 -3.63 -3.71 -8.65
CA ALA A 67 -4.93 -3.13 -8.32
C ALA A 67 -5.54 -3.75 -7.04
N VAL A 68 -5.45 -5.07 -6.89
CA VAL A 68 -5.90 -5.77 -5.67
C VAL A 68 -5.09 -5.31 -4.46
N SER A 69 -3.76 -5.28 -4.56
CA SER A 69 -2.89 -4.80 -3.47
C SER A 69 -3.20 -3.36 -3.08
N ALA A 70 -3.47 -2.49 -4.04
CA ALA A 70 -3.84 -1.10 -3.77
C ALA A 70 -5.07 -0.99 -2.85
N TYR A 71 -6.09 -1.83 -3.08
CA TYR A 71 -7.27 -1.88 -2.22
C TYR A 71 -6.92 -2.27 -0.77
N TYR A 72 -6.10 -3.31 -0.58
CA TYR A 72 -5.68 -3.74 0.75
C TYR A 72 -4.85 -2.67 1.48
N TYR A 73 -3.95 -1.97 0.78
CA TYR A 73 -3.12 -0.93 1.39
C TYR A 73 -3.93 0.32 1.75
N PHE A 74 -4.90 0.71 0.92
CA PHE A 74 -5.81 1.82 1.23
C PHE A 74 -6.63 1.55 2.49
N ARG A 75 -7.08 0.31 2.69
CA ARG A 75 -7.80 -0.11 3.89
C ARG A 75 -6.96 0.05 5.18
N VAL A 76 -5.65 -0.19 5.11
CA VAL A 76 -4.72 0.03 6.24
C VAL A 76 -4.59 1.52 6.54
N ILE A 77 -4.41 2.36 5.51
CA ILE A 77 -4.32 3.82 5.67
C ILE A 77 -5.60 4.37 6.29
N GLN A 78 -6.77 3.86 5.88
CA GLN A 78 -8.05 4.21 6.50
C GLN A 78 -8.10 3.82 7.98
N ALA A 79 -7.58 2.65 8.36
CA ALA A 79 -7.50 2.25 9.77
C ALA A 79 -6.62 3.20 10.60
N ILE A 80 -5.49 3.64 10.04
CA ILE A 80 -4.53 4.54 10.73
C ILE A 80 -5.16 5.89 11.09
N TYR A 81 -5.99 6.47 10.22
CA TYR A 81 -6.53 7.83 10.39
C TYR A 81 -8.00 7.92 10.78
N PHE A 82 -8.85 7.00 10.30
CA PHE A 82 -10.31 7.11 10.42
C PHE A 82 -10.90 6.22 11.52
N LYS A 83 -10.16 5.25 12.06
CA LYS A 83 -10.63 4.41 13.17
C LYS A 83 -10.18 4.97 14.54
N PRO A 84 -11.01 4.87 15.58
CA PRO A 84 -10.66 5.26 16.94
C PRO A 84 -9.62 4.30 17.55
N ALA A 85 -8.68 4.83 18.32
CA ALA A 85 -7.65 4.03 18.98
C ALA A 85 -8.27 3.05 20.00
N PRO A 86 -7.76 1.81 20.11
CA PRO A 86 -8.35 0.74 20.92
C PRO A 86 -8.34 0.98 22.46
N GLY A 87 -7.91 2.14 22.94
CA GLY A 87 -7.91 2.53 24.36
C GLY A 87 -8.85 3.68 24.73
N ASN A 88 -9.58 4.27 23.78
CA ASN A 88 -10.51 5.38 24.04
C ASN A 88 -11.98 4.93 23.91
N GLN A 89 -12.38 3.94 24.71
CA GLN A 89 -13.79 3.70 25.05
C GLN A 89 -14.11 4.38 26.37
#